data_AF-A0A7V8YP06-F1
#
_entry.id   AF-A0A7V8YP06-F1
#
_cell.length_a   1.000
_cell.length_b   1.000
_cell.length_c   1.000
_cell.angle_alpha   90.00
_cell.angle_beta   90.00
_cell.angle_gamma   90.00
#
_symmetry.space_group_name_H-M   'P 1'
#
loop_
_entity.id
_entity.type
_entity.pdbx_description
1 polymer ?
#
loop_
_entity_poly.entity_id
_entity_poly.type
_entity_poly.pdbx_seq_one_letter_code
_entity_poly.pdbx_strand_id
1 'polypeptide(L)'
;DMPVAESELVSGYMVEYTGFRFLFFFIGEFGTAFAFSALAATLFLGGWAIPGVDDTGLANVLGPLVLFTKLMFVAFLMFWVRFTYPRLREDQLQAVAWKYLIPIGLANILVTGALKVAL
;
A
#
# COMPACT_ATOMS: atom_id res chain seq x y z
N ASP A 1 -11.81 -0.49 -3.83
CA ASP A 1 -13.11 -1.19 -3.91
C ASP A 1 -14.30 -0.27 -4.24
N MET A 2 -14.09 1.03 -4.49
CA MET A 2 -15.18 1.98 -4.80
C MET A 2 -15.56 2.12 -6.27
N PRO A 3 -14.65 2.01 -7.28
CA PRO A 3 -15.07 2.04 -8.68
C PRO A 3 -15.86 0.79 -9.13
N VAL A 4 -15.89 -0.26 -8.30
CA VAL A 4 -16.69 -1.48 -8.53
C VAL A 4 -18.10 -1.33 -7.93
N ALA A 5 -18.27 -0.44 -6.95
CA ALA A 5 -19.49 -0.30 -6.15
C ALA A 5 -20.47 0.76 -6.68
N GLU A 6 -20.02 1.87 -7.28
CA GLU A 6 -20.96 2.76 -8.00
C GLU A 6 -21.58 2.12 -9.26
N SER A 7 -21.16 0.90 -9.60
CA SER A 7 -21.73 0.03 -10.64
C SER A 7 -22.40 -1.24 -10.07
N GLU A 8 -23.05 -1.12 -8.91
CA GLU A 8 -23.73 -2.21 -8.19
C GLU A 8 -24.90 -2.92 -8.95
N LEU A 9 -25.15 -2.63 -10.23
CA LEU A 9 -26.02 -3.47 -11.09
C LEU A 9 -25.25 -4.34 -12.09
N VAL A 10 -24.02 -4.00 -12.50
CA VAL A 10 -23.31 -4.68 -13.59
C VAL A 10 -21.77 -4.62 -13.42
N SER A 11 -21.21 -4.75 -12.21
CA SER A 11 -19.76 -4.96 -11.98
C SER A 11 -18.80 -4.07 -12.81
N GLY A 12 -19.19 -2.80 -13.04
CA GLY A 12 -18.38 -1.76 -13.66
C GLY A 12 -17.79 -2.12 -15.01
N TYR A 13 -16.53 -1.71 -15.20
CA TYR A 13 -15.77 -2.04 -16.41
C TYR A 13 -15.42 -3.53 -16.50
N MET A 14 -15.56 -4.32 -15.44
CA MET A 14 -15.12 -5.72 -15.42
C MET A 14 -16.06 -6.63 -16.22
N VAL A 15 -17.32 -6.25 -16.44
CA VAL A 15 -18.26 -7.06 -17.24
C VAL A 15 -18.00 -7.02 -18.74
N GLU A 16 -17.27 -6.01 -19.21
CA GLU A 16 -16.95 -5.85 -20.63
C GLU A 16 -15.82 -6.79 -21.06
N TYR A 17 -15.11 -7.40 -20.10
CA TYR A 17 -13.95 -8.24 -20.35
C TYR A 17 -14.21 -9.70 -19.94
N THR A 18 -13.89 -10.63 -20.83
CA THR A 18 -14.04 -12.08 -20.60
C THR A 18 -12.68 -12.79 -20.63
N GLY A 19 -12.61 -13.96 -19.98
CA GLY A 19 -11.46 -14.88 -20.03
C GLY A 19 -10.14 -14.23 -19.59
N PHE A 20 -9.14 -14.25 -20.47
CA PHE A 20 -7.80 -13.75 -20.18
C PHE A 20 -7.74 -12.25 -19.89
N ARG A 21 -8.59 -11.43 -20.52
CA ARG A 21 -8.58 -9.98 -20.28
C ARG A 21 -9.03 -9.66 -18.86
N PHE A 22 -10.09 -10.32 -18.39
CA PHE A 22 -10.53 -10.25 -16.99
C PHE A 22 -9.43 -10.70 -16.02
N LEU A 23 -8.73 -11.79 -16.34
CA LEU A 23 -7.62 -12.29 -15.51
C LEU A 23 -6.52 -11.23 -15.31
N PHE A 24 -6.14 -10.49 -16.35
CA PHE A 24 -5.14 -9.42 -16.22
C PHE A 24 -5.60 -8.28 -15.32
N PHE A 25 -6.88 -7.90 -15.37
CA PHE A 25 -7.43 -6.90 -14.44
C PHE A 25 -7.40 -7.40 -13.00
N PHE A 26 -7.77 -8.66 -12.76
CA PHE A 26 -7.76 -9.26 -11.44
C PHE A 26 -6.32 -9.38 -10.88
N ILE A 27 -5.39 -9.96 -11.65
CA ILE A 27 -3.98 -10.04 -11.24
C ILE A 27 -3.39 -8.65 -11.04
N GLY A 28 -3.79 -7.66 -11.85
CA GLY A 28 -3.39 -6.26 -11.68
C GLY A 28 -3.86 -5.68 -10.34
N GLU A 29 -5.13 -5.83 -9.99
CA GLU A 29 -5.66 -5.30 -8.73
C GLU A 29 -4.95 -5.91 -7.52
N PHE A 30 -4.85 -7.25 -7.45
CA PHE A 30 -4.16 -7.91 -6.34
C PHE A 30 -2.65 -7.65 -6.37
N GLY A 31 -2.05 -7.61 -7.56
CA GLY A 31 -0.64 -7.31 -7.76
C GLY A 31 -0.26 -5.90 -7.32
N THR A 32 -1.11 -4.90 -7.54
CA THR A 32 -0.87 -3.54 -7.07
C THR A 32 -0.86 -3.46 -5.54
N ALA A 33 -1.71 -4.22 -4.85
CA ALA A 33 -1.68 -4.29 -3.38
C ALA A 33 -0.34 -4.85 -2.86
N PHE A 34 0.20 -5.90 -3.51
CA PHE A 34 1.54 -6.42 -3.19
C PHE A 34 2.65 -5.44 -3.55
N ALA A 35 2.54 -4.71 -4.67
CA ALA A 35 3.50 -3.70 -5.08
C ALA A 35 3.56 -2.52 -4.09
N PHE A 36 2.41 -2.01 -3.64
CA PHE A 36 2.34 -0.98 -2.60
C PHE A 36 2.90 -1.48 -1.27
N SER A 37 2.63 -2.74 -0.92
CA SER A 37 3.21 -3.36 0.29
C SER A 37 4.73 -3.47 0.19
N ALA A 38 5.28 -3.76 -0.99
CA ALA A 38 6.72 -3.78 -1.24
C ALA A 38 7.32 -2.37 -1.07
N LEU A 39 6.71 -1.35 -1.66
CA LEU A 39 7.16 0.05 -1.53
C LEU A 39 7.09 0.53 -0.07
N ALA A 40 6.03 0.19 0.65
CA ALA A 40 5.90 0.55 2.05
C ALA A 40 6.97 -0.16 2.92
N ALA A 41 7.22 -1.45 2.67
CA ALA A 41 8.24 -2.20 3.37
C ALA A 41 9.66 -1.68 3.11
N THR A 42 9.95 -1.22 1.89
CA THR A 42 11.27 -0.64 1.57
C THR A 42 11.45 0.75 2.13
N LEU A 43 10.47 1.64 1.97
CA LEU A 43 10.60 3.05 2.35
C LEU A 43 10.44 3.29 3.86
N PHE A 44 9.53 2.57 4.52
CA PHE A 44 9.20 2.83 5.94
C PHE A 44 9.74 1.77 6.90
N LEU A 45 9.88 0.51 6.49
CA LEU A 45 10.34 -0.59 7.36
C LEU A 45 11.82 -0.95 7.15
N GLY A 46 12.59 -0.10 6.46
CA GLY A 46 14.04 -0.26 6.27
C GLY A 46 14.43 -1.36 5.28
N GLY A 47 13.50 -1.83 4.44
CA GLY A 47 13.78 -2.75 3.35
C GLY A 47 14.53 -4.03 3.78
N TRP A 48 15.69 -4.24 3.15
CA TRP A 48 16.57 -5.39 3.35
C TRP A 48 17.41 -5.30 4.65
N ALA A 49 17.43 -4.14 5.31
CA ALA A 49 18.23 -3.95 6.50
C ALA A 49 17.70 -4.78 7.67
N ILE A 50 18.62 -5.49 8.32
CA ILE A 50 18.41 -6.24 9.55
C ILE A 50 19.07 -5.42 10.68
N PRO A 51 18.30 -4.92 11.66
CA PRO A 51 18.87 -4.19 12.77
C PRO A 51 19.87 -5.06 13.54
N GLY A 52 21.14 -4.64 13.58
CA GLY A 52 22.19 -5.29 14.38
C GLY A 52 22.99 -6.41 13.68
N VAL A 53 22.79 -6.66 12.39
CA VAL A 53 23.63 -7.58 11.61
C VAL A 53 24.42 -6.77 10.58
N ASP A 54 25.72 -6.65 10.81
CA ASP A 54 26.65 -6.09 9.83
C ASP A 54 26.75 -7.00 8.61
N ASP A 55 27.09 -6.37 7.48
CA ASP A 55 27.06 -6.80 6.07
C ASP A 55 27.96 -8.01 5.77
N THR A 56 27.73 -9.09 6.49
CA THR A 56 28.33 -10.40 6.30
C THR A 56 27.57 -11.14 5.20
N GLY A 57 28.19 -12.06 4.47
CA GLY A 57 27.55 -12.76 3.35
C GLY A 57 26.20 -13.44 3.69
N LEU A 58 25.90 -13.67 4.97
CA LEU A 58 24.61 -14.12 5.48
C LEU A 58 23.50 -13.06 5.34
N ALA A 59 23.80 -11.77 5.45
CA ALA A 59 22.86 -10.66 5.25
C ALA A 59 22.33 -10.60 3.81
N ASN A 60 23.14 -10.99 2.82
CA ASN A 60 22.71 -11.08 1.42
C ASN A 60 21.75 -12.24 1.14
N VAL A 61 21.75 -13.30 1.96
CA VAL A 61 20.82 -14.42 1.81
C VAL A 61 19.59 -14.25 2.70
N LEU A 62 19.76 -13.67 3.89
CA LEU A 62 18.67 -13.45 4.85
C LEU A 62 17.85 -12.21 4.55
N GLY A 63 18.44 -11.14 4.05
CA GLY A 63 17.67 -9.91 3.88
C GLY A 63 16.61 -9.88 2.75
N PRO A 64 16.65 -10.70 1.66
CA PRO A 64 15.49 -10.83 0.78
C PRO A 64 14.35 -11.56 1.49
N LEU A 65 14.67 -12.54 2.36
CA LEU A 65 13.68 -13.25 3.18
C LEU A 65 13.06 -12.31 4.23
N VAL A 66 13.86 -11.44 4.83
CA VAL A 66 13.38 -10.41 5.77
C VAL A 66 12.50 -9.39 5.05
N LEU A 67 12.91 -8.92 3.87
CA LEU A 67 12.09 -8.04 3.04
C LEU A 67 10.77 -8.72 2.66
N PHE A 68 10.80 -9.99 2.25
CA PHE A 68 9.60 -10.76 1.93
C PHE A 68 8.68 -10.90 3.15
N THR A 69 9.25 -11.13 4.34
CA THR A 69 8.47 -11.21 5.59
C THR A 69 7.81 -9.88 5.94
N LYS A 70 8.55 -8.76 5.83
CA LYS A 70 7.99 -7.41 6.02
C LYS A 70 6.89 -7.11 4.99
N LEU A 71 7.10 -7.50 3.74
CA LEU A 71 6.13 -7.36 2.67
C LEU A 71 4.85 -8.14 2.98
N MET A 72 4.97 -9.43 3.36
CA MET A 72 3.83 -10.25 3.76
C MET A 72 3.09 -9.64 4.97
N PHE A 73 3.82 -9.07 5.92
CA PHE A 73 3.22 -8.39 7.06
C PHE A 73 2.41 -7.15 6.65
N VAL A 74 2.97 -6.28 5.80
CA VAL A 74 2.24 -5.10 5.30
C VAL A 74 1.04 -5.50 4.44
N ALA A 75 1.19 -6.50 3.57
CA ALA A 75 0.10 -7.03 2.78
C ALA A 75 -1.01 -7.60 3.67
N PHE A 76 -0.64 -8.35 4.71
CA PHE A 76 -1.58 -8.85 5.71
C PHE A 76 -2.34 -7.70 6.38
N LEU A 77 -1.66 -6.62 6.81
CA LEU A 77 -2.34 -5.44 7.37
C LEU A 77 -3.32 -4.81 6.39
N MET A 78 -2.94 -4.67 5.11
CA MET A 78 -3.82 -4.13 4.06
C MET A 78 -5.09 -4.96 3.88
N PHE A 79 -4.96 -6.29 3.82
CA PHE A 79 -6.12 -7.18 3.73
C PHE A 79 -6.93 -7.20 5.02
N TRP A 80 -6.29 -7.16 6.18
CA TRP A 80 -6.97 -7.13 7.47
C TRP A 80 -7.82 -5.86 7.63
N VAL A 81 -7.30 -4.70 7.24
CA VAL A 81 -8.05 -3.44 7.18
C VAL A 81 -9.22 -3.56 6.21
N ARG A 82 -9.03 -4.17 5.03
CA ARG A 82 -10.10 -4.40 4.06
C ARG A 82 -11.28 -5.19 4.63
N PHE A 83 -11.01 -6.18 5.50
CA PHE A 83 -12.06 -6.99 6.13
C PHE A 83 -12.66 -6.35 7.38
N THR A 84 -11.92 -5.49 8.09
CA THR A 84 -12.34 -4.92 9.38
C THR A 84 -13.19 -3.67 9.21
N TYR A 85 -12.88 -2.83 8.22
CA TYR A 85 -13.57 -1.55 8.07
C TYR A 85 -14.90 -1.68 7.32
N PRO A 86 -15.99 -1.08 7.85
CA PRO A 86 -17.23 -0.96 7.09
C PRO A 86 -17.00 -0.05 5.87
N ARG A 87 -17.68 -0.37 4.77
CA ARG A 87 -17.54 0.36 3.51
C ARG A 87 -17.95 1.82 3.69
N LEU A 88 -17.12 2.74 3.18
CA LEU A 88 -17.37 4.19 3.20
C LEU A 88 -17.91 4.66 1.85
N ARG A 89 -18.71 5.73 1.86
CA ARG A 89 -19.21 6.38 0.63
C ARG A 89 -18.10 7.17 -0.08
N GLU A 90 -18.19 7.31 -1.41
CA GLU A 90 -17.25 8.11 -2.24
C GLU A 90 -17.06 9.53 -1.72
N ASP A 91 -18.15 10.23 -1.40
CA ASP A 91 -18.08 11.57 -0.84
C ASP A 91 -17.29 11.64 0.48
N GLN A 92 -17.39 10.60 1.31
CA GLN A 92 -16.68 10.52 2.58
C GLN A 92 -15.20 10.19 2.38
N LEU A 93 -14.87 9.27 1.48
CA LEU A 93 -13.48 8.97 1.14
C LEU A 93 -12.78 10.20 0.57
N GLN A 94 -13.42 10.87 -0.39
CA GLN A 94 -12.87 12.07 -1.01
C GLN A 94 -12.68 13.19 0.03
N ALA A 95 -13.62 13.33 0.97
CA ALA A 95 -13.46 14.26 2.08
C ALA A 95 -12.26 13.89 2.99
N VAL A 96 -12.05 12.60 3.29
CA VAL A 96 -10.88 12.14 4.07
C VAL A 96 -9.57 12.43 3.33
N ALA A 97 -9.51 12.12 2.05
CA ALA A 97 -8.33 12.36 1.23
C ALA A 97 -7.97 13.85 1.14
N TRP A 98 -8.93 14.70 0.79
CA TRP A 98 -8.66 16.11 0.53
C TRP A 98 -8.61 16.97 1.77
N LYS A 99 -9.48 16.74 2.75
CA LYS A 99 -9.56 17.61 3.95
C LYS A 99 -8.59 17.20 5.05
N TYR A 100 -8.15 15.94 5.08
CA TYR A 100 -7.31 15.44 6.16
C TYR A 100 -5.94 14.97 5.66
N LEU A 101 -5.88 14.03 4.70
CA LEU A 101 -4.60 13.44 4.30
C LEU A 101 -3.67 14.44 3.60
N ILE A 102 -4.18 15.28 2.69
CA ILE A 102 -3.35 16.28 2.00
C ILE A 102 -2.77 17.32 2.98
N PRO A 103 -3.58 17.99 3.84
CA PRO A 103 -3.03 18.95 4.80
C PRO A 103 -2.02 18.33 5.77
N ILE A 104 -2.27 17.10 6.25
CA ILE A 104 -1.34 16.39 7.13
C ILE A 104 -0.03 16.06 6.42
N GLY A 105 -0.09 15.62 5.15
CA GLY A 105 1.10 15.37 4.34
C GLY A 105 1.95 16.63 4.14
N LEU A 106 1.31 17.75 3.81
CA LEU A 106 1.99 19.05 3.68
C LEU A 106 2.63 19.51 5.00
N ALA A 107 1.91 19.36 6.12
CA ALA A 107 2.45 19.66 7.43
C ALA A 107 3.67 18.81 7.77
N ASN A 108 3.64 17.51 7.48
CA ASN A 108 4.77 16.60 7.73
C ASN A 108 6.02 17.00 6.92
N ILE A 109 5.85 17.40 5.66
CA ILE A 109 6.96 17.87 4.82
C ILE A 109 7.57 19.15 5.40
N LEU A 110 6.74 20.12 5.81
CA LEU A 110 7.21 21.36 6.42
C LEU A 110 7.96 21.11 7.72
N VAL A 111 7.43 20.25 8.60
CA VAL A 111 8.08 19.89 9.87
C VAL A 111 9.41 19.18 9.62
N THR A 112 9.44 18.20 8.71
CA THR A 112 10.67 17.48 8.37
C THR A 112 11.72 18.43 7.78
N GLY A 113 11.31 19.37 6.92
CA GLY A 113 12.18 20.39 6.36
C GLY A 113 12.74 21.34 7.43
N ALA A 114 11.90 21.83 8.33
CA ALA A 114 12.31 22.71 9.42
C ALA A 114 13.27 22.01 10.39
N LEU A 115 12.96 20.77 10.80
CA LEU A 115 13.82 19.97 11.67
C LEU A 115 15.19 19.70 11.05
N LYS A 116 15.24 19.39 9.75
CA LYS A 116 16.51 19.16 9.03
C LYS A 116 17.39 20.41 8.92
N VAL A 117 16.81 21.61 9.00
CA VAL A 117 17.57 22.87 8.95
C VAL A 117 17.98 23.33 10.36
N ALA A 118 17.17 23.01 11.38
CA ALA A 118 17.43 23.42 12.75
C ALA A 118 18.41 22.49 13.51
N LEU A 119 18.45 21.19 13.15
CA LEU A 119 19.42 20.19 13.63
C LEU A 119 20.59 20.07 12.65
#